data_AF-A0A5E4KJQ5-F1
#
_entry.id   AF-A0A5E4KJQ5-F1
#
_cell.length_a   1.000
_cell.length_b   1.000
_cell.length_c   1.000
_cell.angle_alpha   90.00
_cell.angle_beta   90.00
_cell.angle_gamma   90.00
#
_symmetry.space_group_name_H-M   'P 1'
#
loop_
_entity.id
_entity.type
_entity.pdbx_description
1 polymer ?
#
loop_
_entity_poly.entity_id
_entity_poly.type
_entity_poly.pdbx_seq_one_letter_code
_entity_poly.pdbx_strand_id
1 'polypeptide(L)'
;MAVPKELIDKVKKEMAEGSPEMADVEPTVDIKELSMASTTTKKLGIEKLEAKKVYTFTFKKTVTAEGGAKLPIVSRVTTDEDGNVIKKTGN
;
A
#
# COMPACT_ATOMS: atom_id res chain seq x y z
N MET A 1 2.08 -5.94 16.39
CA MET A 1 2.13 -6.81 15.20
C MET A 1 3.22 -6.28 14.29
N ALA A 2 4.25 -7.09 14.01
CA ALA A 2 5.28 -6.70 13.07
C ALA A 2 4.81 -7.00 11.65
N VAL A 3 5.03 -6.08 10.72
CA VAL A 3 4.86 -6.35 9.29
C VAL A 3 5.95 -7.33 8.87
N PRO A 4 5.65 -8.38 8.09
CA PRO A 4 6.67 -9.31 7.62
C PRO A 4 7.74 -8.53 6.82
N LYS A 5 9.02 -8.68 7.18
CA LYS A 5 10.12 -8.02 6.47
C LYS A 5 10.14 -8.38 4.98
N GLU A 6 9.77 -9.62 4.66
CA GLU A 6 9.68 -10.13 3.29
C GLU A 6 8.67 -9.36 2.44
N LEU A 7 7.55 -8.94 3.04
CA LEU A 7 6.53 -8.11 2.40
C LEU A 7 7.07 -6.73 2.05
N ILE A 8 7.80 -6.11 2.99
CA ILE A 8 8.45 -4.81 2.76
C ILE A 8 9.45 -4.91 1.62
N ASP A 9 10.30 -5.95 1.61
CA ASP A 9 11.33 -6.13 0.59
C ASP A 9 10.73 -6.33 -0.81
N LYS A 10 9.68 -7.18 -0.90
CA LYS A 10 8.94 -7.41 -2.15
C LYS A 10 8.33 -6.12 -2.71
N VAL A 11 7.68 -5.33 -1.85
CA VAL A 11 7.06 -4.06 -2.27
C VAL A 11 8.11 -3.01 -2.61
N LYS A 12 9.23 -2.94 -1.88
CA LYS A 12 10.34 -2.03 -2.22
C LYS A 12 10.96 -2.39 -3.58
N LYS A 13 11.13 -3.68 -3.88
CA LYS A 13 11.63 -4.14 -5.18
C LYS A 13 10.69 -3.75 -6.32
N GLU A 14 9.41 -4.07 -6.19
CA GLU A 14 8.37 -3.69 -7.15
C GLU A 14 8.31 -2.16 -7.37
N MET A 15 8.47 -1.39 -6.29
CA MET A 15 8.49 0.08 -6.37
C MET A 15 9.78 0.61 -7.00
N ALA A 16 10.93 -0.02 -6.77
CA ALA A 16 12.17 0.35 -7.44
C ALA A 16 12.12 0.08 -8.95
N GLU A 17 11.46 -0.99 -9.37
CA GLU A 17 11.29 -1.32 -10.79
C GLU A 17 10.32 -0.35 -11.50
N GLY A 18 9.21 0.03 -10.84
CA GLY A 18 8.21 0.92 -11.45
C GLY A 18 8.43 2.42 -11.21
N SER A 19 9.17 2.79 -10.17
CA SER A 19 9.42 4.18 -9.75
C SER A 19 10.77 4.25 -9.04
N PRO A 20 11.89 4.20 -9.78
CA PRO A 20 13.24 4.16 -9.20
C PRO A 20 13.53 5.38 -8.31
N GLU A 21 12.87 6.50 -8.56
CA GLU A 21 12.94 7.68 -7.71
C GLU A 21 12.49 7.42 -6.26
N MET A 22 11.65 6.43 -6.02
CA MET A 22 11.13 6.04 -4.70
C MET A 22 11.85 4.83 -4.09
N ALA A 23 12.80 4.22 -4.79
CA ALA A 23 13.53 3.04 -4.33
C ALA A 23 14.28 3.27 -3.00
N ASP A 24 14.82 4.47 -2.84
CA ASP A 24 15.58 4.89 -1.65
C ASP A 24 14.68 5.35 -0.49
N VAL A 25 13.37 5.47 -0.73
CA VAL A 25 12.43 5.95 0.29
C VAL A 25 11.91 4.78 1.12
N GLU A 26 12.00 4.91 2.44
CA GLU A 26 11.37 3.96 3.34
C GLU A 26 9.84 4.15 3.36
N PRO A 27 9.06 3.10 3.05
CA PRO A 27 7.62 3.19 3.12
C PRO A 27 7.15 3.19 4.57
N THR A 28 6.16 4.02 4.87
CA THR A 28 5.36 3.86 6.09
C THR A 28 4.34 2.75 5.87
N VAL A 29 4.29 1.76 6.76
CA VAL A 29 3.34 0.64 6.65
C VAL A 29 2.19 0.81 7.63
N ASP A 30 0.97 0.77 7.09
CA ASP A 30 -0.28 0.81 7.85
C ASP A 30 -1.01 -0.53 7.68
N ILE A 31 -1.40 -1.16 8.79
CA ILE A 31 -2.13 -2.43 8.79
C ILE A 31 -3.61 -2.13 9.00
N LYS A 32 -4.45 -2.53 8.05
CA LYS A 32 -5.90 -2.39 8.16
C LYS A 32 -6.57 -3.75 8.06
N GLU A 33 -7.52 -4.00 8.95
CA GLU A 33 -8.49 -5.09 8.77
C GLU A 33 -9.64 -4.57 7.93
N LEU A 34 -9.76 -5.08 6.71
CA LEU A 34 -10.97 -4.91 5.91
C LEU A 34 -12.02 -5.88 6.46
N SER A 35 -12.85 -5.37 7.38
CA SER A 35 -14.13 -5.98 7.69
C SER A 35 -15.20 -5.33 6.83
N MET A 36 -15.95 -6.13 6.08
CA MET A 36 -17.11 -5.62 5.36
C MET A 36 -18.24 -5.39 6.36
N ALA A 37 -18.88 -4.22 6.33
CA ALA A 37 -19.99 -3.92 7.22
C ALA A 37 -21.11 -4.97 7.08
N SER A 38 -21.56 -5.51 8.21
CA SER A 38 -22.53 -6.62 8.30
C SER A 38 -23.86 -6.36 7.60
N THR A 39 -24.22 -5.09 7.41
CA THR A 39 -25.43 -4.66 6.70
C THR A 39 -25.33 -4.86 5.18
N THR A 40 -24.12 -4.75 4.61
CA THR A 40 -23.89 -4.93 3.17
C THR A 40 -23.86 -6.40 2.79
N THR A 41 -23.24 -7.26 3.61
CA THR A 41 -23.20 -8.72 3.40
C THR A 41 -24.59 -9.36 3.50
N LYS A 42 -25.43 -8.90 4.44
CA LYS A 42 -26.81 -9.39 4.58
C LYS A 42 -27.70 -9.05 3.38
N LYS A 43 -27.50 -7.89 2.74
CA LYS A 43 -28.23 -7.50 1.52
C LYS A 43 -27.78 -8.29 0.28
N LEU A 44 -26.53 -8.72 0.24
CA LEU A 44 -25.95 -9.48 -0.87
C LEU A 44 -26.08 -11.00 -0.71
N GLY A 45 -26.64 -11.48 0.41
CA GLY A 45 -26.76 -12.91 0.70
C GLY A 45 -25.41 -13.61 0.91
N ILE A 46 -24.35 -12.85 1.19
CA ILE A 46 -23.00 -13.38 1.37
C ILE A 46 -22.84 -13.74 2.85
N GLU A 47 -22.64 -15.03 3.14
CA GLU A 47 -22.24 -15.46 4.47
C GLU A 47 -20.91 -14.79 4.82
N LYS A 48 -20.92 -14.04 5.93
CA LYS A 48 -19.79 -13.40 6.63
C LYS A 48 -18.44 -13.49 5.89
N LEU A 49 -18.11 -12.43 5.13
CA LEU A 49 -16.75 -12.27 4.61
C LEU A 49 -15.78 -12.18 5.79
N GLU A 50 -14.86 -13.13 5.89
CA GLU A 50 -13.78 -13.10 6.87
C GLU A 50 -13.00 -11.78 6.75
N ALA A 51 -12.68 -11.19 7.91
CA ALA A 51 -11.91 -9.95 7.95
C ALA A 51 -10.52 -10.21 7.34
N LYS A 52 -10.23 -9.58 6.20
CA LYS A 52 -8.93 -9.71 5.54
C LYS A 52 -7.99 -8.64 6.05
N LYS A 53 -6.78 -9.04 6.43
CA LYS A 53 -5.71 -8.10 6.76
C LYS A 53 -5.07 -7.60 5.47
N VAL A 54 -4.95 -6.29 5.37
CA VAL A 54 -4.26 -5.62 4.28
C VAL A 54 -3.18 -4.71 4.81
N TYR A 55 -2.08 -4.64 4.06
CA TYR A 55 -0.89 -3.87 4.38
C TYR A 55 -0.78 -2.74 3.37
N THR A 56 -0.81 -1.50 3.83
CA THR A 56 -0.67 -0.32 2.96
C THR A 56 0.68 0.33 3.18
N PHE A 57 1.53 0.27 2.16
CA PHE A 57 2.85 0.87 2.09
C PHE A 57 2.73 2.24 1.44
N THR A 58 3.06 3.30 2.18
CA THR A 58 3.06 4.68 1.67
C THR A 58 4.48 5.18 1.53
N PHE A 59 4.90 5.43 0.29
CA PHE A 59 6.16 6.05 -0.09
C PHE A 59 5.94 7.54 -0.29
N LYS A 60 6.69 8.37 0.43
CA LYS A 60 6.58 9.84 0.32
C LYS A 60 7.95 10.43 0.07
N LYS A 61 8.14 11.04 -1.10
CA LYS A 61 9.36 11.76 -1.47
C LYS A 61 9.03 13.19 -1.83
N THR A 62 9.90 14.12 -1.45
CA THR A 62 9.86 15.48 -1.97
C THR A 62 10.94 15.60 -3.03
N VAL A 63 10.54 15.81 -4.29
CA VAL A 63 11.49 16.08 -5.39
C VAL A 63 11.52 17.58 -5.66
N THR A 64 12.68 18.09 -6.08
CA THR A 64 12.80 19.49 -6.49
C THR A 64 12.77 19.52 -8.01
N ALA A 65 11.77 20.17 -8.59
CA ALA A 65 11.65 20.39 -10.02
C ALA A 65 12.67 21.43 -10.51
N GLU A 66 12.95 21.47 -11.81
CA GLU A 66 13.94 22.37 -12.44
C GLU A 66 13.75 23.86 -12.09
N GLY A 67 12.52 24.28 -11.77
CA GLY A 67 12.19 25.64 -11.32
C GLY A 67 12.36 25.92 -9.82
N GLY A 68 12.96 25.00 -9.05
CA GLY A 68 13.12 25.13 -7.59
C GLY A 68 11.85 24.80 -6.78
N ALA A 69 10.77 24.41 -7.43
CA ALA A 69 9.53 23.98 -6.78
C ALA A 69 9.70 22.60 -6.15
N LYS A 70 9.31 22.45 -4.87
CA LYS A 70 9.31 21.17 -4.16
C LYS A 70 7.98 20.47 -4.37
N LEU A 71 7.98 19.37 -5.13
CA LEU A 71 6.81 18.56 -5.41
C LEU A 71 6.80 17.31 -4.51
N PRO A 72 5.76 17.11 -3.69
CA PRO A 72 5.60 15.87 -2.94
C PRO A 72 5.04 14.77 -3.84
N ILE A 73 5.85 13.76 -4.13
CA ILE A 73 5.39 12.53 -4.78
C ILE A 73 4.99 11.55 -3.69
N VAL A 74 3.76 11.05 -3.78
CA VAL A 74 3.21 10.07 -2.86
C VAL A 74 2.73 8.87 -3.65
N SER A 75 3.28 7.70 -3.35
CA SER A 75 2.83 6.45 -3.94
C SER A 75 2.43 5.48 -2.84
N ARG A 76 1.29 4.84 -3.03
CA ARG A 76 0.71 3.89 -2.09
C ARG A 76 0.55 2.55 -2.77
N VAL A 77 1.00 1.51 -2.08
CA VAL A 77 0.81 0.12 -2.49
C VAL A 77 0.07 -0.58 -1.37
N THR A 78 -1.07 -1.18 -1.67
CA THR A 78 -1.82 -2.02 -0.74
C THR A 78 -1.65 -3.46 -1.15
N THR A 79 -1.21 -4.31 -0.22
CA THR A 79 -1.07 -5.75 -0.42
C THR A 79 -1.93 -6.53 0.57
N ASP A 80 -2.23 -7.78 0.25
CA ASP A 80 -2.75 -8.76 1.21
C ASP A 80 -1.61 -9.36 2.06
N GLU A 81 -1.97 -10.32 2.91
CA GLU A 81 -1.08 -11.08 3.79
C GLU A 81 -0.08 -12.00 3.09
N ASP A 82 -0.41 -12.52 1.90
CA ASP A 82 0.50 -13.27 1.03
C ASP A 82 1.39 -12.35 0.18
N GLY A 83 1.16 -11.03 0.26
CA GLY A 83 1.91 -10.02 -0.47
C GLY A 83 1.61 -9.97 -1.95
N ASN A 84 0.38 -10.29 -2.34
CA ASN A 84 -0.11 -9.88 -3.66
C ASN A 84 -0.59 -8.43 -3.60
N VAL A 85 -0.38 -7.70 -4.69
CA VAL A 85 -0.75 -6.29 -4.73
C VAL A 85 -2.23 -6.17 -5.06
N ILE A 86 -3.02 -5.68 -4.10
CA ILE A 86 -4.45 -5.40 -4.26
C ILE A 86 -4.66 -4.08 -4.99
N LYS A 87 -3.83 -3.07 -4.68
CA LYS A 87 -3.98 -1.72 -5.22
C LYS A 87 -2.65 -0.98 -5.28
N LYS A 88 -2.41 -0.28 -6.39
CA LYS A 88 -1.33 0.72 -6.53
C LYS A 88 -1.96 2.08 -6.82
N THR A 89 -1.45 3.14 -6.21
CA THR A 89 -1.88 4.52 -6.45
C THR A 89 -0.65 5.41 -6.36
N GLY A 90 -0.22 5.96 -7.49
CA GLY A 90 0.87 6.93 -7.59
C GLY A 90 0.36 8.21 -8.25
N ASN A 91 1.11 9.30 -8.07
CA ASN A 91 0.86 10.60 -8.67
C ASN A 91 2.06 10.96 -9.55
#